data_AF-A0A9Q0CLW8-F1
#
_entry.id   AF-A0A9Q0CLW8-F1
#
_cell.length_a   1.000
_cell.length_b   1.000
_cell.length_c   1.000
_cell.angle_alpha   90.00
_cell.angle_beta   90.00
_cell.angle_gamma   90.00
#
_symmetry.space_group_name_H-M   'P 1'
#
loop_
_entity.id
_entity.type
_entity.pdbx_description
1 polymer ?
#
loop_
_entity_poly.entity_id
_entity_poly.type
_entity_poly.pdbx_seq_one_letter_code
_entity_poly.pdbx_strand_id
1 'polypeptide(L)'
;MVMEMAMRARDDIPMSQDLTPPIPPVAASLHSSFLASHCSSCFHPLHSNESNPNCSLSCPNCTGAVNYCSPVCLASDSALHSSSGECQFFLKIKTPRPQSDHLIDDSTDLRVSLRLLHFFEKKGLAQFSERIGGLLVGDLEEVLREGGESAERIKDDALLMSSIRSDQQPPVRGAQLEMMVLLAVMRNSVEVQVGECWSIGVAVYGPHFSWFNHSCLPNAFYRFQLYDCGASCEGTGFRVVPSAMGETTNMMEESDKRESLMMTQEHCVFGPRVVLRSIKAINKGEEVYITYTDLLQPKGTRHLDLWSKYRFTCQCSRCTESPQSYVDYILTCDSRTLNSRNSIITSTGNASGYKQLSDAVEEAIEEYASFDNPKLCCNKLETILSQNSFMNSLHCR
;
A
#
# COMPACT_ATOMS: atom_id res chain seq x y z
N MET A 1 4.57 -20.00 -15.59
CA MET A 1 3.41 -19.19 -15.17
C MET A 1 3.55 -18.99 -13.69
N VAL A 2 3.65 -17.73 -13.25
CA VAL A 2 3.69 -17.38 -11.83
C VAL A 2 2.41 -17.89 -11.20
N MET A 3 2.52 -18.68 -10.13
CA MET A 3 1.34 -19.12 -9.39
C MET A 3 0.65 -17.90 -8.78
N GLU A 4 -0.62 -17.72 -9.13
CA GLU A 4 -1.45 -16.65 -8.59
C GLU A 4 -1.83 -17.00 -7.15
N MET A 5 -1.37 -16.17 -6.23
CA MET A 5 -1.69 -16.28 -4.81
C MET A 5 -2.88 -15.38 -4.51
N ALA A 6 -3.80 -15.88 -3.70
CA ALA A 6 -5.00 -15.13 -3.31
C ALA A 6 -5.32 -15.37 -1.83
N MET A 7 -6.02 -14.41 -1.23
CA MET A 7 -6.61 -14.54 0.09
C MET A 7 -8.12 -14.71 -0.03
N ARG A 8 -8.67 -15.77 0.55
CA ARG A 8 -10.11 -16.09 0.50
C ARG A 8 -10.72 -16.12 1.90
N ALA A 9 -12.00 -15.77 2.00
CA ALA A 9 -12.72 -15.81 3.26
C ALA A 9 -12.85 -17.26 3.77
N ARG A 10 -12.51 -17.48 5.04
CA ARG A 10 -12.61 -18.79 5.72
C ARG A 10 -14.05 -19.15 6.07
N ASP A 11 -14.85 -18.13 6.36
CA ASP A 11 -16.21 -18.18 6.85
C ASP A 11 -17.01 -17.00 6.27
N ASP A 12 -18.32 -16.96 6.47
CA ASP A 12 -19.14 -15.83 6.02
C ASP A 12 -18.85 -14.60 6.89
N ILE A 13 -18.50 -13.50 6.24
CA ILE A 13 -18.03 -12.28 6.90
C ILE A 13 -19.04 -11.16 6.65
N PRO A 14 -19.72 -10.65 7.69
CA PRO A 14 -20.53 -9.44 7.58
C PRO A 14 -19.71 -8.23 7.16
N MET A 15 -20.39 -7.18 6.70
CA MET A 15 -19.77 -5.87 6.48
C MET A 15 -19.20 -5.30 7.79
N SER A 16 -18.13 -4.50 7.67
CA SER A 16 -17.49 -3.80 8.79
C SER A 16 -16.85 -4.70 9.85
N GLN A 17 -16.32 -5.85 9.44
CA GLN A 17 -15.62 -6.80 10.31
C GLN A 17 -14.14 -6.86 10.00
N ASP A 18 -13.30 -6.95 11.04
CA ASP A 18 -11.86 -7.15 10.87
C ASP A 18 -11.61 -8.58 10.36
N LEU A 19 -10.85 -8.68 9.27
CA LEU A 19 -10.52 -9.93 8.56
C LEU A 19 -9.26 -10.59 9.12
N THR A 20 -8.38 -9.78 9.68
CA THR A 20 -7.08 -10.18 10.19
C THR A 20 -6.87 -9.57 11.57
N PRO A 21 -6.07 -10.21 12.44
CA PRO A 21 -5.45 -9.49 13.52
C PRO A 21 -4.52 -8.39 12.96
N PRO A 22 -4.01 -7.48 13.81
CA PRO A 22 -2.97 -6.54 13.45
C PRO A 22 -1.71 -7.26 12.95
N ILE A 23 -1.46 -7.21 11.65
CA ILE A 23 -0.32 -7.86 10.99
C ILE A 23 0.90 -6.92 11.08
N PRO A 24 2.03 -7.37 11.62
CA PRO A 24 3.26 -6.59 11.66
C PRO A 24 4.01 -6.58 10.33
N PRO A 25 4.82 -5.53 10.09
CA PRO A 25 5.64 -5.46 8.90
C PRO A 25 6.83 -6.41 9.02
N VAL A 26 7.30 -6.90 7.88
CA VAL A 26 8.58 -7.61 7.75
C VAL A 26 9.73 -6.61 7.74
N ALA A 27 9.53 -5.50 7.03
CA ALA A 27 10.47 -4.37 7.00
C ALA A 27 9.69 -3.06 6.88
N ALA A 28 10.15 -2.01 7.56
CA ALA A 28 9.56 -0.69 7.47
C ALA A 28 10.61 0.38 7.80
N SER A 29 10.44 1.57 7.21
CA SER A 29 11.22 2.77 7.50
C SER A 29 10.31 4.00 7.37
N LEU A 30 10.52 5.00 8.23
CA LEU A 30 9.96 6.34 8.04
C LEU A 30 10.49 6.95 6.73
N HIS A 31 9.77 7.90 6.13
CA HIS A 31 10.35 8.77 5.11
C HIS A 31 11.44 9.66 5.72
N SER A 32 12.38 10.12 4.88
CA SER A 32 13.50 10.95 5.35
C SER A 32 13.04 12.20 6.11
N SER A 33 11.94 12.81 5.65
CA SER A 33 11.31 14.00 6.27
C SER A 33 10.76 13.78 7.67
N PHE A 34 10.46 12.53 8.05
CA PHE A 34 9.89 12.18 9.37
C PHE A 34 10.92 11.59 10.35
N LEU A 35 12.16 11.32 9.92
CA LEU A 35 13.22 10.75 10.79
C LEU A 35 13.54 11.60 12.03
N ALA A 36 13.40 12.92 11.92
CA ALA A 36 13.66 13.85 13.03
C ALA A 36 12.45 14.01 13.97
N SER A 37 11.23 13.75 13.51
CA SER A 37 9.99 14.04 14.22
C SER A 37 9.25 12.81 14.71
N HIS A 38 9.60 11.61 14.24
CA HIS A 38 8.92 10.36 14.60
C HIS A 38 9.92 9.31 15.07
N CYS A 39 9.45 8.41 15.93
CA CYS A 39 10.23 7.29 16.39
C CYS A 39 10.46 6.28 15.27
N SER A 40 11.72 5.96 14.95
CA SER A 40 12.09 5.01 13.91
C SER A 40 11.66 3.56 14.20
N SER A 41 11.31 3.25 15.45
CA SER A 41 10.80 1.93 15.86
C SER A 41 9.28 1.85 15.79
N CYS A 42 8.54 2.72 16.49
CA CYS A 42 7.08 2.62 16.61
C CYS A 42 6.28 3.60 15.74
N PHE A 43 6.95 4.50 15.03
CA PHE A 43 6.37 5.51 14.13
C PHE A 43 5.49 6.54 14.82
N HIS A 44 5.42 6.57 16.16
CA HIS A 44 4.75 7.65 16.88
C HIS A 44 5.55 8.96 16.79
N PRO A 45 4.87 10.11 16.78
CA PRO A 45 5.52 11.41 16.92
C PRO A 45 6.40 11.47 18.18
N LEU A 46 7.56 12.10 18.06
CA LEU A 46 8.41 12.42 19.20
C LEU A 46 7.88 13.70 19.83
N HIS A 47 7.42 13.61 21.08
CA HIS A 47 7.00 14.79 21.81
C HIS A 47 8.21 15.66 22.16
N SER A 48 8.29 16.86 21.57
CA SER A 48 9.17 17.92 22.04
C SER A 48 8.59 18.48 23.34
N ASN A 49 8.98 17.91 24.47
CA ASN A 49 8.57 18.44 25.78
C ASN A 49 9.35 19.76 26.01
N GLU A 50 8.65 20.91 26.07
CA GLU A 50 9.29 22.22 26.33
C GLU A 50 10.04 22.28 27.67
N SER A 51 9.69 21.38 28.60
CA SER A 51 10.30 21.24 29.92
C SER A 51 11.49 20.28 29.96
N ASN A 52 11.71 19.45 28.93
CA ASN A 52 12.87 18.57 28.85
C ASN A 52 13.19 18.16 27.39
N PRO A 53 14.05 18.91 26.67
CA PRO A 53 14.31 18.69 25.24
C PRO A 53 15.06 17.38 24.91
N ASN A 54 15.50 16.61 25.92
CA ASN A 54 16.26 15.36 25.77
C ASN A 54 15.42 14.07 25.97
N CYS A 55 14.09 14.13 25.80
CA CYS A 55 13.24 12.94 26.00
C CYS A 55 13.34 11.91 24.85
N SER A 56 13.88 12.29 23.69
CA SER A 56 14.15 11.37 22.58
C SER A 56 15.57 10.81 22.64
N LEU A 57 15.70 9.51 22.41
CA LEU A 57 16.98 8.83 22.27
C LEU A 57 17.35 8.79 20.79
N SER A 58 18.64 8.72 20.46
CA SER A 58 19.10 8.60 19.08
C SER A 58 20.18 7.53 18.96
N CYS A 59 20.39 7.01 17.75
CA CYS A 59 21.45 6.05 17.52
C CYS A 59 22.83 6.75 17.58
N PRO A 60 23.76 6.31 18.46
CA PRO A 60 25.06 6.96 18.61
C PRO A 60 25.98 6.72 17.41
N ASN A 61 25.76 5.63 16.67
CA ASN A 61 26.67 5.19 15.62
C ASN A 61 26.44 5.90 14.28
N CYS A 62 25.19 6.29 13.97
CA CYS A 62 24.86 7.01 12.74
C CYS A 62 24.71 8.51 12.97
N THR A 63 25.39 9.08 13.98
CA THR A 63 25.33 10.51 14.34
C THR A 63 23.89 11.01 14.55
N GLY A 64 23.06 10.18 15.19
CA GLY A 64 21.67 10.52 15.50
C GLY A 64 20.73 10.63 14.30
N ALA A 65 21.01 9.92 13.19
CA ALA A 65 20.14 9.95 12.02
C ALA A 65 18.75 9.33 12.24
N VAL A 66 18.62 8.44 13.24
CA VAL A 66 17.36 7.82 13.67
C VAL A 66 17.11 8.12 15.14
N ASN A 67 15.83 8.29 15.50
CA ASN A 67 15.39 8.73 16.82
C ASN A 67 14.34 7.78 17.41
N TYR A 68 14.26 7.72 18.74
CA TYR A 68 13.41 6.80 19.48
C TYR A 68 12.71 7.50 20.64
N CYS A 69 11.44 7.16 20.87
CA CYS A 69 10.65 7.75 21.95
C CYS A 69 10.95 7.17 23.35
N SER A 70 11.63 6.01 23.42
CA SER A 70 11.90 5.32 24.68
C SER A 70 13.10 4.36 24.58
N PRO A 71 13.71 3.98 25.72
CA PRO A 71 14.73 2.92 25.76
C PRO A 71 14.25 1.59 25.18
N VAL A 72 12.96 1.28 25.31
CA VAL A 72 12.38 0.04 24.78
C VAL A 72 12.35 0.08 23.25
N CYS A 73 11.94 1.20 22.65
CA CYS A 73 12.00 1.40 21.20
C CYS A 73 13.44 1.35 20.65
N LEU A 74 14.40 1.96 21.37
CA LEU A 74 15.82 1.89 21.00
C LEU A 74 16.35 0.45 21.05
N ALA A 75 16.12 -0.27 22.15
CA ALA A 75 16.58 -1.65 22.32
C ALA A 75 16.00 -2.58 21.26
N SER A 76 14.79 -2.28 20.78
CA SER A 76 14.08 -3.14 19.86
C SER A 76 14.43 -2.96 18.38
N ASP A 77 14.86 -1.76 17.98
CA ASP A 77 15.22 -1.47 16.59
C ASP A 77 16.75 -1.43 16.37
N SER A 78 17.53 -1.03 17.37
CA SER A 78 18.99 -0.79 17.22
C SER A 78 19.77 -1.96 16.62
N ALA A 79 19.46 -3.20 17.01
CA ALA A 79 20.10 -4.39 16.47
C ALA A 79 19.80 -4.56 14.97
N LEU A 80 18.53 -4.39 14.56
CA LEU A 80 18.11 -4.47 13.16
C LEU A 80 18.68 -3.30 12.34
N HIS A 81 18.57 -2.07 12.84
CA HIS A 81 19.13 -0.86 12.24
C HIS A 81 20.63 -1.02 11.93
N SER A 82 21.40 -1.57 12.87
CA SER A 82 22.82 -1.81 12.66
C SER A 82 23.10 -2.97 11.72
N SER A 83 22.50 -4.15 11.95
CA SER A 83 22.84 -5.38 11.23
C SER A 83 22.27 -5.46 9.81
N SER A 84 21.25 -4.65 9.50
CA SER A 84 20.74 -4.48 8.13
C SER A 84 21.63 -3.61 7.24
N GLY A 85 22.58 -2.89 7.83
CA GLY A 85 23.40 -1.90 7.11
C GLY A 85 22.72 -0.53 6.97
N GLU A 86 21.51 -0.32 7.48
CA GLU A 86 20.86 1.00 7.47
C GLU A 86 21.66 2.05 8.28
N CYS A 87 22.24 1.66 9.42
CA CYS A 87 23.15 2.53 10.17
C CYS A 87 24.34 2.98 9.32
N GLN A 88 24.95 2.05 8.57
CA GLN A 88 26.08 2.31 7.68
C GLN A 88 25.67 3.13 6.45
N PHE A 89 24.46 2.93 5.93
CA PHE A 89 23.86 3.75 4.89
C PHE A 89 23.90 5.24 5.27
N PHE A 90 23.41 5.59 6.46
CA PHE A 90 23.40 6.98 6.94
C PHE A 90 24.80 7.58 7.08
N LEU A 91 25.80 6.78 7.47
CA LEU A 91 27.20 7.24 7.52
C LEU A 91 27.75 7.52 6.11
N LYS A 92 27.43 6.66 5.14
CA LYS A 92 27.93 6.75 3.77
C LYS A 92 27.31 7.93 3.01
N ILE A 93 26.01 8.18 3.14
CA ILE A 93 25.35 9.30 2.44
C ILE A 93 25.69 10.68 3.00
N LYS A 94 26.19 10.77 4.23
CA LYS A 94 26.71 12.02 4.81
C LYS A 94 28.08 12.42 4.23
N THR A 95 28.77 11.51 3.53
CA THR A 95 29.98 11.86 2.79
C THR A 95 29.60 12.58 1.49
N PRO A 96 30.25 13.72 1.14
CA PRO A 96 29.88 14.47 -0.07
C PRO A 96 30.05 13.59 -1.30
N ARG A 97 28.95 13.33 -2.03
CA ARG A 97 29.02 12.71 -3.36
C ARG A 97 29.50 13.76 -4.37
N PRO A 98 30.35 13.38 -5.35
CA PRO A 98 30.52 14.18 -6.55
C PRO A 98 29.15 14.38 -7.21
N GLN A 99 28.82 15.63 -7.52
CA GLN A 99 27.53 16.07 -8.03
C GLN A 99 27.14 15.29 -9.30
N SER A 100 26.16 14.39 -9.18
CA SER A 100 25.25 14.08 -10.27
C SER A 100 23.88 14.63 -9.88
N ASP A 101 23.53 15.74 -10.51
CA ASP A 101 22.20 16.35 -10.52
C ASP A 101 21.17 15.31 -10.97
N HIS A 102 20.49 14.64 -10.04
CA HIS A 102 19.11 14.19 -10.18
C HIS A 102 18.53 13.96 -8.78
N LEU A 103 17.49 14.73 -8.46
CA LEU A 103 16.65 14.65 -7.27
C LEU A 103 16.32 13.17 -6.95
N ILE A 104 16.29 12.70 -5.71
CA ILE A 104 15.06 12.69 -4.89
C ILE A 104 15.42 12.40 -3.43
N ASP A 105 14.85 13.22 -2.55
CA ASP A 105 14.92 13.28 -1.09
C ASP A 105 14.30 12.06 -0.35
N ASP A 106 14.23 10.89 -1.00
CA ASP A 106 13.64 9.72 -0.34
C ASP A 106 14.35 8.40 -0.63
N SER A 107 15.43 8.16 0.11
CA SER A 107 16.12 6.87 0.17
C SER A 107 15.36 5.78 0.95
N THR A 108 14.06 5.97 1.18
CA THR A 108 13.25 5.10 2.05
C THR A 108 13.11 3.70 1.49
N ASP A 109 12.83 3.55 0.19
CA ASP A 109 12.78 2.22 -0.45
C ASP A 109 14.08 1.44 -0.24
N LEU A 110 15.24 2.12 -0.33
CA LEU A 110 16.54 1.52 -0.13
C LEU A 110 16.75 1.11 1.33
N ARG A 111 16.37 1.95 2.30
CA ARG A 111 16.43 1.61 3.74
C ARG A 111 15.51 0.43 4.08
N VAL A 112 14.29 0.40 3.54
CA VAL A 112 13.38 -0.75 3.66
C VAL A 112 14.01 -1.99 3.02
N SER A 113 14.65 -1.86 1.86
CA SER A 113 15.31 -2.95 1.16
C SER A 113 16.49 -3.54 1.95
N LEU A 114 17.30 -2.70 2.60
CA LEU A 114 18.36 -3.15 3.51
C LEU A 114 17.79 -3.97 4.68
N ARG A 115 16.74 -3.46 5.33
CA ARG A 115 16.03 -4.15 6.43
C ARG A 115 15.42 -5.48 5.95
N LEU A 116 14.79 -5.50 4.77
CA LEU A 116 14.15 -6.68 4.19
C LEU A 116 15.16 -7.75 3.76
N LEU A 117 16.25 -7.35 3.12
CA LEU A 117 17.32 -8.25 2.71
C LEU A 117 17.93 -8.95 3.93
N HIS A 118 18.23 -8.20 4.99
CA HIS A 118 18.72 -8.77 6.24
C HIS A 118 17.75 -9.82 6.82
N PHE A 119 16.44 -9.54 6.80
CA PHE A 119 15.43 -10.49 7.23
C PHE A 119 15.47 -11.78 6.40
N PHE A 120 15.54 -11.68 5.06
CA PHE A 120 15.61 -12.85 4.19
C PHE A 120 16.86 -13.69 4.42
N GLU A 121 18.01 -13.06 4.62
CA GLU A 121 19.26 -13.78 4.90
C GLU A 121 19.20 -14.50 6.25
N LYS A 122 18.73 -13.81 7.30
CA LYS A 122 18.59 -14.39 8.64
C LYS A 122 17.63 -15.59 8.66
N LYS A 123 16.59 -15.58 7.82
CA LYS A 123 15.58 -16.65 7.72
C LYS A 123 15.88 -17.69 6.62
N GLY A 124 16.96 -17.53 5.85
CA GLY A 124 17.31 -18.45 4.76
C GLY A 124 16.33 -18.40 3.57
N LEU A 125 15.67 -17.26 3.37
CA LEU A 125 14.64 -17.03 2.34
C LEU A 125 15.17 -16.33 1.08
N ALA A 126 16.48 -16.09 1.01
CA ALA A 126 17.16 -15.44 -0.12
C ALA A 126 17.36 -16.40 -1.31
N GLN A 127 16.27 -16.98 -1.82
CA GLN A 127 16.28 -17.88 -2.97
C GLN A 127 15.74 -17.17 -4.21
N PHE A 128 16.34 -17.44 -5.36
CA PHE A 128 15.94 -16.85 -6.64
C PHE A 128 14.70 -17.55 -7.17
N SER A 129 13.58 -16.82 -7.23
CA SER A 129 12.39 -17.21 -7.97
C SER A 129 11.60 -15.95 -8.35
N GLU A 130 10.46 -16.10 -9.03
CA GLU A 130 9.52 -15.00 -9.31
C GLU A 130 8.94 -14.37 -8.01
N ARG A 131 9.18 -15.01 -6.86
CA ARG A 131 8.92 -14.52 -5.51
C ARG A 131 10.16 -14.62 -4.61
N ILE A 132 10.26 -13.75 -3.61
CA ILE A 132 11.26 -13.84 -2.55
C ILE A 132 10.56 -13.72 -1.20
N GLY A 133 10.66 -14.75 -0.36
CA GLY A 133 9.84 -14.83 0.85
C GLY A 133 8.35 -14.60 0.59
N GLY A 134 7.79 -15.25 -0.43
CA GLY A 134 6.38 -15.10 -0.83
C GLY A 134 5.98 -13.75 -1.45
N LEU A 135 6.85 -12.72 -1.40
CA LEU A 135 6.62 -11.41 -2.00
C LEU A 135 6.77 -11.46 -3.51
N LEU A 136 5.92 -10.72 -4.24
CA LEU A 136 5.98 -10.65 -5.69
C LEU A 136 7.24 -9.92 -6.16
N VAL A 137 8.06 -10.55 -6.99
CA VAL A 137 9.17 -9.88 -7.69
C VAL A 137 8.89 -9.82 -9.19
N GLY A 138 8.34 -10.90 -9.76
CA GLY A 138 8.15 -11.07 -11.20
C GLY A 138 9.48 -11.25 -11.95
N ASP A 139 9.47 -10.91 -13.24
CA ASP A 139 10.64 -11.08 -14.12
C ASP A 139 11.60 -9.87 -14.02
N LEU A 140 12.68 -10.03 -13.26
CA LEU A 140 13.74 -9.02 -13.16
C LEU A 140 14.44 -8.81 -14.50
N GLU A 141 14.66 -9.86 -15.29
CA GLU A 141 15.37 -9.74 -16.57
C GLU A 141 14.56 -8.91 -17.56
N GLU A 142 13.23 -9.05 -17.57
CA GLU A 142 12.33 -8.20 -18.34
C GLU A 142 12.44 -6.74 -17.94
N VAL A 143 12.40 -6.41 -16.64
CA VAL A 143 12.54 -5.03 -16.17
C VAL A 143 13.89 -4.43 -16.60
N LEU A 144 14.98 -5.21 -16.47
CA LEU A 144 16.31 -4.74 -16.86
C LEU A 144 16.48 -4.60 -18.38
N ARG A 145 15.75 -5.41 -19.17
CA ARG A 145 15.74 -5.39 -20.63
C ARG A 145 14.93 -4.21 -21.18
N GLU A 146 13.78 -3.92 -20.58
CA GLU A 146 12.97 -2.73 -20.91
C GLU A 146 13.74 -1.43 -20.64
N GLY A 147 14.57 -1.42 -19.60
CA GLY A 147 15.39 -0.28 -19.24
C GLY A 147 14.57 0.89 -18.67
N GLY A 148 15.07 2.11 -18.88
CA GLY A 148 14.46 3.34 -18.35
C GLY A 148 14.87 3.65 -16.91
N GLU A 149 14.36 4.78 -16.42
CA GLU A 149 14.73 5.37 -15.12
C GLU A 149 14.58 4.39 -13.95
N SER A 150 13.51 3.58 -13.94
CA SER A 150 13.28 2.58 -12.89
C SER A 150 14.35 1.48 -12.89
N ALA A 151 14.76 1.00 -14.06
CA ALA A 151 15.78 -0.04 -14.17
C ALA A 151 17.18 0.50 -13.82
N GLU A 152 17.48 1.74 -14.18
CA GLU A 152 18.72 2.44 -13.81
C GLU A 152 18.79 2.64 -12.30
N ARG A 153 17.72 3.18 -11.69
CA ARG A 153 17.60 3.34 -10.23
C ARG A 153 17.80 2.02 -9.50
N ILE A 154 17.16 0.93 -9.93
CA ILE A 154 17.33 -0.39 -9.32
C ILE A 154 18.79 -0.86 -9.36
N LYS A 155 19.49 -0.66 -10.47
CA LYS A 155 20.91 -1.04 -10.59
C LYS A 155 21.79 -0.22 -9.65
N ASP A 156 21.61 1.10 -9.64
CA ASP A 156 22.42 2.01 -8.84
C ASP A 156 22.19 1.80 -7.33
N ASP A 157 20.93 1.67 -6.92
CA ASP A 157 20.55 1.39 -5.54
C ASP A 157 21.05 0.00 -5.11
N ALA A 158 21.02 -1.00 -5.99
CA ALA A 158 21.53 -2.34 -5.69
C ALA A 158 23.06 -2.34 -5.49
N LEU A 159 23.80 -1.61 -6.33
CA LEU A 159 25.25 -1.43 -6.16
C LEU A 159 25.56 -0.70 -4.86
N LEU A 160 24.77 0.32 -4.50
CA LEU A 160 24.91 1.02 -3.24
C LEU A 160 24.66 0.08 -2.05
N MET A 161 23.56 -0.69 -2.06
CA MET A 161 23.25 -1.68 -1.03
C MET A 161 24.39 -2.70 -0.88
N SER A 162 24.87 -3.26 -1.99
CA SER A 162 25.97 -4.22 -1.99
C SER A 162 27.26 -3.63 -1.39
N SER A 163 27.55 -2.37 -1.71
CA SER A 163 28.71 -1.63 -1.18
C SER A 163 28.58 -1.19 0.28
N ILE A 164 27.38 -1.21 0.85
CA ILE A 164 27.12 -0.95 2.27
C ILE A 164 27.31 -2.23 3.08
N ARG A 165 26.93 -3.36 2.50
CA ARG A 165 26.98 -4.69 3.12
C ARG A 165 28.36 -5.35 3.06
N SER A 166 29.16 -5.01 2.06
CA SER A 166 30.49 -5.62 1.85
C SER A 166 31.58 -4.69 2.37
N ASP A 167 32.31 -5.09 3.42
CA ASP A 167 33.47 -4.33 3.89
C ASP A 167 34.72 -4.61 3.02
N GLN A 168 34.81 -5.78 2.36
CA GLN A 168 35.80 -6.08 1.32
C GLN A 168 35.29 -7.13 0.30
N GLN A 169 35.66 -6.90 -0.97
CA GLN A 169 35.40 -7.64 -2.20
C GLN A 169 34.00 -7.56 -2.85
N PRO A 170 33.92 -7.37 -4.18
CA PRO A 170 32.66 -7.37 -4.91
C PRO A 170 32.02 -8.77 -4.86
N PRO A 171 30.69 -8.88 -4.71
CA PRO A 171 30.01 -10.16 -4.62
C PRO A 171 30.24 -10.99 -5.89
N VAL A 172 30.54 -12.28 -5.69
CA VAL A 172 30.80 -13.27 -6.77
C VAL A 172 29.63 -13.39 -7.77
N ARG A 173 28.41 -12.98 -7.40
CA ARG A 173 27.19 -13.01 -8.24
C ARG A 173 26.65 -11.62 -8.64
N GLY A 174 27.43 -10.55 -8.46
CA GLY A 174 26.91 -9.18 -8.63
C GLY A 174 25.79 -8.84 -7.64
N ALA A 175 25.23 -7.64 -7.73
CA ALA A 175 24.20 -7.14 -6.81
C ALA A 175 22.78 -7.68 -7.13
N GLN A 176 22.67 -8.91 -7.65
CA GLN A 176 21.41 -9.45 -8.17
C GLN A 176 20.36 -9.66 -7.07
N LEU A 177 20.79 -10.12 -5.88
CA LEU A 177 19.89 -10.29 -4.76
C LEU A 177 19.35 -8.94 -4.27
N GLU A 178 20.19 -7.91 -4.23
CA GLU A 178 19.80 -6.54 -3.92
C GLU A 178 18.77 -6.00 -4.92
N MET A 179 18.98 -6.21 -6.23
CA MET A 179 18.01 -5.83 -7.27
C MET A 179 16.66 -6.53 -7.06
N MET A 180 16.66 -7.83 -6.76
CA MET A 180 15.44 -8.59 -6.48
C MET A 180 14.69 -8.05 -5.26
N VAL A 181 15.42 -7.70 -4.19
CA VAL A 181 14.81 -7.13 -2.98
C VAL A 181 14.25 -5.73 -3.23
N LEU A 182 14.97 -4.87 -3.95
CA LEU A 182 14.47 -3.55 -4.36
C LEU A 182 13.18 -3.68 -5.16
N LEU A 183 13.15 -4.58 -6.13
CA LEU A 183 11.95 -4.85 -6.92
C LEU A 183 10.82 -5.43 -6.06
N ALA A 184 11.13 -6.28 -5.08
CA ALA A 184 10.14 -6.76 -4.10
C ALA A 184 9.55 -5.61 -3.27
N VAL A 185 10.38 -4.67 -2.79
CA VAL A 185 9.90 -3.49 -2.08
C VAL A 185 9.01 -2.66 -2.99
N MET A 186 9.47 -2.31 -4.19
CA MET A 186 8.69 -1.51 -5.14
C MET A 186 7.34 -2.13 -5.49
N ARG A 187 7.20 -3.46 -5.49
CA ARG A 187 5.94 -4.14 -5.84
C ARG A 187 5.03 -4.46 -4.66
N ASN A 188 5.56 -4.59 -3.45
CA ASN A 188 4.77 -5.07 -2.30
C ASN A 188 4.68 -4.04 -1.17
N SER A 189 5.39 -2.92 -1.26
CA SER A 189 5.33 -1.89 -0.24
C SER A 189 4.03 -1.09 -0.29
N VAL A 190 3.60 -0.69 0.90
CA VAL A 190 2.51 0.24 1.11
C VAL A 190 3.00 1.47 1.86
N GLU A 191 2.43 2.61 1.48
CA GLU A 191 2.60 3.89 2.14
C GLU A 191 1.89 3.87 3.49
N VAL A 192 2.62 4.09 4.57
CA VAL A 192 2.13 4.08 5.94
C VAL A 192 1.47 5.41 6.22
N GLN A 193 0.15 5.41 6.33
CA GLN A 193 -0.65 6.59 6.61
C GLN A 193 -1.32 6.48 7.97
N VAL A 194 -1.10 7.48 8.84
CA VAL A 194 -1.66 7.51 10.19
C VAL A 194 -2.37 8.85 10.37
N GLY A 195 -3.69 8.82 10.57
CA GLY A 195 -4.51 10.03 10.66
C GLY A 195 -4.86 10.62 9.29
N GLU A 196 -5.22 11.91 9.26
CA GLU A 196 -5.92 12.54 8.13
C GLU A 196 -5.03 13.12 7.04
N CYS A 197 -3.70 13.16 7.19
CA CYS A 197 -2.87 13.65 6.11
C CYS A 197 -1.43 13.17 6.28
N TRP A 198 -0.82 12.78 5.16
CA TRP A 198 0.60 12.39 4.96
C TRP A 198 0.94 10.90 5.17
N SER A 199 1.60 10.33 4.16
CA SER A 199 2.39 9.12 4.34
C SER A 199 3.60 9.46 5.19
N ILE A 200 3.85 8.68 6.25
CA ILE A 200 4.96 8.89 7.17
C ILE A 200 6.12 7.92 6.92
N GLY A 201 5.93 6.92 6.07
CA GLY A 201 6.96 5.96 5.71
C GLY A 201 6.45 4.83 4.83
N VAL A 202 7.33 3.87 4.58
CA VAL A 202 7.06 2.72 3.71
C VAL A 202 7.18 1.44 4.53
N ALA A 203 6.25 0.50 4.33
CA ALA A 203 6.27 -0.80 4.98
C ALA A 203 5.99 -1.93 3.99
N VAL A 204 6.67 -3.06 4.21
CA VAL A 204 6.46 -4.33 3.51
C VAL A 204 5.97 -5.35 4.51
N TYR A 205 4.87 -6.02 4.18
CA TYR A 205 4.26 -7.07 4.99
C TYR A 205 4.39 -8.40 4.25
N GLY A 206 4.48 -9.51 5.00
CA GLY A 206 4.61 -10.83 4.41
C GLY A 206 3.30 -11.35 3.78
N PRO A 207 3.27 -12.63 3.39
CA PRO A 207 2.13 -13.26 2.71
C PRO A 207 0.77 -13.11 3.40
N HIS A 208 0.74 -12.91 4.72
CA HIS A 208 -0.48 -12.59 5.46
C HIS A 208 -1.19 -11.30 4.99
N PHE A 209 -0.51 -10.44 4.24
CA PHE A 209 -1.04 -9.21 3.65
C PHE A 209 -0.72 -9.07 2.15
N SER A 210 0.49 -9.46 1.72
CA SER A 210 0.92 -9.23 0.33
C SER A 210 0.18 -10.09 -0.72
N TRP A 211 -0.70 -11.00 -0.30
CA TRP A 211 -1.47 -11.89 -1.18
C TRP A 211 -2.95 -11.46 -1.36
N PHE A 212 -3.37 -10.34 -0.77
CA PHE A 212 -4.66 -9.74 -1.10
C PHE A 212 -4.57 -9.05 -2.45
N ASN A 213 -5.29 -9.57 -3.45
CA ASN A 213 -5.25 -9.06 -4.81
C ASN A 213 -6.02 -7.74 -4.96
N HIS A 214 -5.80 -7.09 -6.09
CA HIS A 214 -6.46 -5.85 -6.45
C HIS A 214 -7.85 -6.06 -7.07
N SER A 215 -8.81 -5.22 -6.69
CA SER A 215 -10.00 -4.93 -7.49
C SER A 215 -10.30 -3.44 -7.49
N CYS A 216 -10.74 -2.93 -8.63
CA CYS A 216 -11.29 -1.58 -8.76
C CYS A 216 -12.70 -1.44 -8.14
N LEU A 217 -13.28 -2.57 -7.70
CA LEU A 217 -14.46 -2.71 -6.84
C LEU A 217 -14.10 -3.62 -5.65
N PRO A 218 -13.32 -3.12 -4.67
CA PRO A 218 -12.89 -3.96 -3.56
C PRO A 218 -14.06 -4.38 -2.67
N ASN A 219 -13.85 -5.44 -1.88
CA ASN A 219 -14.74 -5.88 -0.80
C ASN A 219 -14.08 -5.73 0.58
N ALA A 220 -12.80 -5.31 0.64
CA ALA A 220 -12.09 -4.96 1.85
C ALA A 220 -11.22 -3.70 1.68
N PHE A 221 -10.86 -3.08 2.80
CA PHE A 221 -9.83 -2.05 2.89
C PHE A 221 -8.89 -2.38 4.04
N TYR A 222 -7.76 -1.68 4.12
CA TYR A 222 -6.84 -1.80 5.24
C TYR A 222 -6.60 -0.45 5.91
N ARG A 223 -6.22 -0.52 7.19
CA ARG A 223 -5.82 0.63 7.99
C ARG A 223 -4.57 0.32 8.78
N PHE A 224 -3.79 1.35 9.09
CA PHE A 224 -2.63 1.21 9.96
C PHE A 224 -3.00 1.47 11.42
N GLN A 225 -2.37 0.72 12.31
CA GLN A 225 -2.41 0.93 13.75
C GLN A 225 -0.98 0.99 14.27
N LEU A 226 -0.64 2.10 14.91
CA LEU A 226 0.60 2.20 15.66
C LEU A 226 0.39 1.59 17.05
N TYR A 227 1.38 0.87 17.54
CA TYR A 227 1.33 0.21 18.83
C TYR A 227 2.32 0.84 19.80
N ASP A 228 1.87 1.01 21.02
CA ASP A 228 2.75 1.33 22.13
C ASP A 228 3.66 0.16 22.46
N CYS A 229 4.85 0.50 22.92
CA CYS A 229 5.87 -0.47 23.19
C CYS A 229 5.49 -1.36 24.38
N GLY A 230 5.24 -2.67 24.15
CA GLY A 230 4.89 -3.64 25.19
C GLY A 230 3.41 -3.94 25.38
N ALA A 231 2.51 -3.42 24.54
CA ALA A 231 1.09 -3.76 24.58
C ALA A 231 0.82 -5.17 24.02
N SER A 232 0.00 -5.98 24.70
CA SER A 232 -0.47 -7.27 24.19
C SER A 232 -1.56 -7.07 23.13
N CYS A 233 -1.44 -7.77 22.01
CA CYS A 233 -2.46 -7.80 20.98
C CYS A 233 -3.55 -8.84 21.30
N GLU A 234 -4.66 -8.39 21.88
CA GLU A 234 -5.91 -9.14 21.82
C GLU A 234 -6.50 -8.97 20.42
N GLY A 235 -6.30 -9.96 19.56
CA GLY A 235 -6.82 -9.96 18.19
C GLY A 235 -7.72 -11.16 17.97
N THR A 236 -8.84 -10.95 17.28
CA THR A 236 -9.58 -12.05 16.66
C THR A 236 -8.67 -12.75 15.65
N GLY A 237 -8.75 -14.08 15.57
CA GLY A 237 -7.94 -14.85 14.63
C GLY A 237 -8.19 -14.47 13.17
N PHE A 238 -7.33 -14.93 12.27
CA PHE A 238 -7.50 -14.73 10.83
C PHE A 238 -8.82 -15.36 10.35
N ARG A 239 -9.67 -14.55 9.71
CA ARG A 239 -10.91 -14.97 9.02
C ARG A 239 -10.71 -15.17 7.51
N VAL A 240 -9.45 -15.09 7.08
CA VAL A 240 -9.00 -15.32 5.71
C VAL A 240 -7.97 -16.44 5.69
N VAL A 241 -7.85 -17.10 4.55
CA VAL A 241 -6.87 -18.16 4.32
C VAL A 241 -6.23 -17.97 2.94
N PRO A 242 -4.94 -18.31 2.80
CA PRO A 242 -4.33 -18.40 1.49
C PRO A 242 -5.02 -19.44 0.59
N SER A 243 -5.01 -19.15 -0.70
CA SER A 243 -5.45 -20.05 -1.76
C SER A 243 -4.53 -19.86 -2.97
N ALA A 244 -3.90 -20.93 -3.41
CA ALA A 244 -3.19 -20.95 -4.69
C ALA A 244 -4.12 -21.49 -5.79
N MET A 245 -4.23 -20.78 -6.91
CA MET A 245 -4.89 -21.32 -8.10
C MET A 245 -3.89 -22.19 -8.90
N GLY A 246 -4.08 -23.51 -8.88
CA GLY A 246 -3.28 -24.47 -9.67
C GLY A 246 -3.21 -25.86 -9.03
N GLU A 247 -3.49 -26.91 -9.81
CA GLU A 247 -3.39 -28.31 -9.36
C GLU A 247 -1.96 -28.66 -8.97
N THR A 248 -1.68 -28.86 -7.68
CA THR A 248 -0.79 -29.92 -7.16
C THR A 248 -0.76 -29.88 -5.63
N THR A 249 -1.48 -30.82 -5.02
CA THR A 249 -1.59 -31.03 -3.57
C THR A 249 -0.28 -31.47 -2.89
N ASN A 250 0.81 -31.68 -3.64
CA ASN A 250 2.06 -32.26 -3.11
C ASN A 250 3.24 -31.27 -3.04
N MET A 251 3.20 -30.11 -3.72
CA MET A 251 4.17 -29.02 -3.52
C MET A 251 3.75 -28.07 -2.38
N MET A 252 2.49 -28.18 -1.95
CA MET A 252 1.91 -27.46 -0.84
C MET A 252 2.65 -27.77 0.47
N GLU A 253 2.97 -29.02 0.80
CA GLU A 253 3.55 -29.35 2.11
C GLU A 253 4.98 -28.80 2.39
N GLU A 254 5.80 -28.54 1.38
CA GLU A 254 7.13 -27.93 1.55
C GLU A 254 7.13 -26.40 1.39
N SER A 255 6.29 -25.87 0.50
CA SER A 255 6.03 -24.41 0.40
C SER A 255 5.32 -23.93 1.66
N ASP A 256 4.28 -24.63 2.12
CA ASP A 256 3.55 -24.35 3.35
C ASP A 256 4.48 -24.42 4.55
N LYS A 257 5.51 -25.28 4.60
CA LYS A 257 6.48 -25.28 5.71
C LYS A 257 7.37 -24.03 5.70
N ARG A 258 7.83 -23.56 4.53
CA ARG A 258 8.69 -22.36 4.41
C ARG A 258 7.93 -21.04 4.46
N GLU A 259 6.71 -21.01 3.92
CA GLU A 259 5.77 -19.90 4.04
C GLU A 259 5.21 -19.87 5.47
N SER A 260 5.03 -21.03 6.12
CA SER A 260 4.79 -21.11 7.56
C SER A 260 5.91 -20.49 8.40
N LEU A 261 7.19 -20.54 7.98
CA LEU A 261 8.27 -19.79 8.66
C LEU A 261 8.09 -18.26 8.62
N MET A 262 7.39 -17.72 7.61
CA MET A 262 6.98 -16.31 7.57
C MET A 262 5.63 -16.07 8.25
N MET A 263 4.86 -17.14 8.50
CA MET A 263 3.61 -17.11 9.26
C MET A 263 3.86 -17.30 10.78
N THR A 264 5.01 -17.86 11.17
CA THR A 264 5.41 -18.11 12.56
C THR A 264 6.02 -16.85 13.15
N GLN A 265 5.15 -15.98 13.68
CA GLN A 265 5.25 -15.05 14.84
C GLN A 265 6.59 -14.50 15.40
N GLU A 266 7.76 -14.68 14.78
CA GLU A 266 8.97 -13.89 15.10
C GLU A 266 8.98 -12.64 14.22
N HIS A 267 7.97 -11.82 14.42
CA HIS A 267 7.72 -10.63 13.63
C HIS A 267 8.55 -9.44 14.13
N CYS A 268 8.66 -8.38 13.33
CA CYS A 268 9.15 -7.09 13.82
C CYS A 268 8.25 -6.70 15.02
N VAL A 269 8.82 -6.70 16.23
CA VAL A 269 8.06 -6.44 17.48
C VAL A 269 7.45 -5.02 17.44
N PHE A 270 7.92 -4.16 16.54
CA PHE A 270 7.52 -2.78 16.37
C PHE A 270 7.28 -2.42 14.90
N GLY A 271 6.87 -1.18 14.65
CA GLY A 271 6.42 -0.70 13.34
C GLY A 271 4.90 -0.77 13.15
N PRO A 272 4.38 -0.04 12.15
CA PRO A 272 2.95 0.09 11.88
C PRO A 272 2.34 -1.29 11.61
N ARG A 273 1.23 -1.62 12.27
CA ARG A 273 0.47 -2.85 12.00
C ARG A 273 -0.60 -2.57 10.96
N VAL A 274 -0.84 -3.51 10.06
CA VAL A 274 -1.96 -3.42 9.11
C VAL A 274 -3.11 -4.32 9.57
N VAL A 275 -4.33 -3.77 9.56
CA VAL A 275 -5.56 -4.50 9.84
C VAL A 275 -6.46 -4.38 8.62
N LEU A 276 -6.95 -5.52 8.10
CA LEU A 276 -7.94 -5.51 7.03
C LEU A 276 -9.36 -5.57 7.60
N ARG A 277 -10.28 -4.85 6.95
CA ARG A 277 -11.68 -4.79 7.31
C ARG A 277 -12.57 -4.90 6.07
N SER A 278 -13.67 -5.64 6.18
CA SER A 278 -14.66 -5.75 5.11
C SER A 278 -15.45 -4.45 4.93
N ILE A 279 -15.66 -4.05 3.67
CA ILE A 279 -16.57 -2.94 3.29
C ILE A 279 -17.91 -3.44 2.72
N LYS A 280 -18.04 -4.76 2.53
CA LYS A 280 -19.25 -5.47 2.09
C LYS A 280 -19.33 -6.81 2.82
N ALA A 281 -20.47 -7.48 2.74
CA ALA A 281 -20.52 -8.90 3.14
C ALA A 281 -19.68 -9.73 2.15
N ILE A 282 -18.94 -10.72 2.67
CA ILE A 282 -18.05 -11.61 1.91
C ILE A 282 -18.45 -13.04 2.24
N ASN A 283 -18.78 -13.83 1.22
CA ASN A 283 -19.17 -15.22 1.43
C ASN A 283 -17.96 -16.11 1.69
N LYS A 284 -18.15 -17.21 2.41
CA LYS A 284 -17.12 -18.23 2.58
C LYS A 284 -16.56 -18.68 1.21
N GLY A 285 -15.23 -18.69 1.09
CA GLY A 285 -14.50 -19.07 -0.12
C GLY A 285 -14.42 -17.97 -1.19
N GLU A 286 -15.12 -16.85 -1.01
CA GLU A 286 -14.98 -15.66 -1.87
C GLU A 286 -13.60 -15.04 -1.69
N GLU A 287 -13.02 -14.55 -2.77
CA GLU A 287 -11.75 -13.86 -2.75
C GLU A 287 -11.88 -12.46 -2.15
N VAL A 288 -10.92 -12.08 -1.33
CA VAL A 288 -10.86 -10.77 -0.71
C VAL A 288 -9.96 -9.86 -1.53
N TYR A 289 -10.54 -8.78 -2.03
CA TYR A 289 -9.85 -7.79 -2.84
C TYR A 289 -9.71 -6.46 -2.09
N ILE A 290 -8.52 -5.88 -2.18
CA ILE A 290 -8.21 -4.51 -1.76
C ILE A 290 -7.96 -3.63 -2.99
N THR A 291 -7.74 -2.33 -2.79
CA THR A 291 -7.30 -1.43 -3.87
C THR A 291 -5.81 -1.13 -3.77
N TYR A 292 -5.14 -1.02 -4.92
CA TYR A 292 -3.70 -0.70 -5.03
C TYR A 292 -3.46 0.69 -5.66
N THR A 293 -4.53 1.30 -6.15
CA THR A 293 -4.54 2.60 -6.86
C THR A 293 -5.72 3.42 -6.34
N ASP A 294 -5.73 4.71 -6.66
CA ASP A 294 -6.82 5.62 -6.34
C ASP A 294 -8.05 5.31 -7.20
N LEU A 295 -9.16 4.99 -6.54
CA LEU A 295 -10.42 4.64 -7.19
C LEU A 295 -11.13 5.85 -7.82
N LEU A 296 -10.69 7.07 -7.52
CA LEU A 296 -11.16 8.33 -8.09
C LEU A 296 -10.41 8.72 -9.37
N GLN A 297 -9.57 7.84 -9.90
CA GLN A 297 -8.91 8.04 -11.19
C GLN A 297 -9.68 7.37 -12.34
N PRO A 298 -9.57 7.90 -13.58
CA PRO A 298 -10.10 7.24 -14.77
C PRO A 298 -9.57 5.83 -14.95
N LYS A 299 -10.35 4.95 -15.60
CA LYS A 299 -9.93 3.56 -15.92
C LYS A 299 -8.54 3.48 -16.57
N GLY A 300 -8.24 4.37 -17.53
CA GLY A 300 -6.95 4.41 -18.20
C GLY A 300 -5.79 4.70 -17.24
N THR A 301 -5.94 5.69 -16.38
CA THR A 301 -4.95 6.05 -15.35
C THR A 301 -4.74 4.91 -14.36
N ARG A 302 -5.83 4.31 -13.86
CA ARG A 302 -5.74 3.16 -12.95
C ARG A 302 -5.00 1.98 -13.60
N HIS A 303 -5.27 1.68 -14.86
CA HIS A 303 -4.55 0.63 -15.59
C HIS A 303 -3.06 0.96 -15.75
N LEU A 304 -2.73 2.23 -16.02
CA LEU A 304 -1.34 2.68 -16.13
C LEU A 304 -0.58 2.56 -14.81
N ASP A 305 -1.19 2.95 -13.69
CA ASP A 305 -0.60 2.82 -12.36
C ASP A 305 -0.35 1.34 -12.01
N LEU A 306 -1.36 0.51 -12.26
CA LEU A 306 -1.30 -0.93 -11.99
C LEU A 306 -0.24 -1.61 -12.87
N TRP A 307 -0.17 -1.25 -14.15
CA TRP A 307 0.85 -1.77 -15.05
C TRP A 307 2.24 -1.33 -14.62
N SER A 308 2.45 -0.03 -14.39
CA SER A 308 3.75 0.53 -14.05
C SER A 308 4.37 -0.12 -12.81
N LYS A 309 3.56 -0.29 -11.74
CA LYS A 309 4.04 -0.85 -10.46
C LYS A 309 3.94 -2.37 -10.39
N TYR A 310 2.81 -2.96 -10.79
CA TYR A 310 2.50 -4.37 -10.52
C TYR A 310 2.48 -5.26 -11.77
N ARG A 311 2.64 -4.70 -12.97
CA ARG A 311 2.74 -5.42 -14.26
C ARG A 311 1.53 -6.28 -14.60
N PHE A 312 0.33 -5.81 -14.26
CA PHE A 312 -0.92 -6.45 -14.71
C PHE A 312 -1.96 -5.41 -15.11
N THR A 313 -2.95 -5.86 -15.89
CA THR A 313 -4.13 -5.06 -16.25
C THR A 313 -5.35 -5.60 -15.52
N CYS A 314 -6.07 -4.75 -14.79
CA CYS A 314 -7.25 -5.15 -14.02
C CYS A 314 -8.41 -5.59 -14.93
N GLN A 315 -9.03 -6.72 -14.60
CA GLN A 315 -10.18 -7.29 -15.31
C GLN A 315 -11.42 -7.44 -14.42
N CYS A 316 -11.51 -6.69 -13.31
CA CYS A 316 -12.69 -6.73 -12.46
C CYS A 316 -13.93 -6.18 -13.17
N SER A 317 -15.12 -6.41 -12.62
CA SER A 317 -16.40 -6.01 -13.22
C SER A 317 -16.47 -4.52 -13.58
N ARG A 318 -15.94 -3.60 -12.76
CA ARG A 318 -15.87 -2.16 -13.08
C ARG A 318 -14.97 -1.85 -14.28
N CYS A 319 -13.90 -2.62 -14.49
CA CYS A 319 -13.02 -2.43 -15.63
C CYS A 319 -13.59 -3.06 -16.90
N THR A 320 -14.40 -4.10 -16.80
CA THR A 320 -14.98 -4.81 -17.97
C THR A 320 -16.38 -4.31 -18.34
N GLU A 321 -17.00 -3.47 -17.51
CA GLU A 321 -18.37 -2.97 -17.72
C GLU A 321 -18.53 -2.22 -19.05
N SER A 322 -19.64 -2.49 -19.75
CA SER A 322 -20.02 -1.82 -21.00
C SER A 322 -21.55 -1.69 -21.07
N PRO A 323 -22.11 -0.47 -21.19
CA PRO A 323 -21.43 0.83 -21.20
C PRO A 323 -20.77 1.17 -19.85
N GLN A 324 -19.84 2.13 -19.85
CA GLN A 324 -19.14 2.56 -18.64
C GLN A 324 -20.14 3.10 -17.59
N SER A 325 -19.89 2.80 -16.31
CA SER A 325 -20.69 3.34 -15.20
C SER A 325 -20.72 4.87 -15.20
N TYR A 326 -21.79 5.46 -14.66
CA TYR A 326 -21.91 6.92 -14.56
C TYR A 326 -20.74 7.56 -13.82
N VAL A 327 -20.29 6.94 -12.72
CA VAL A 327 -19.14 7.40 -11.94
C VAL A 327 -17.89 7.44 -12.81
N ASP A 328 -17.58 6.35 -13.52
CA ASP A 328 -16.38 6.30 -14.36
C ASP A 328 -16.49 7.27 -15.55
N TYR A 329 -17.69 7.48 -16.11
CA TYR A 329 -17.92 8.47 -17.15
C TYR A 329 -17.57 9.89 -16.67
N ILE A 330 -18.03 10.28 -15.47
CA ILE A 330 -17.69 11.59 -14.88
C ILE A 330 -16.18 11.76 -14.72
N LEU A 331 -15.47 10.72 -14.24
CA LEU A 331 -14.02 10.78 -14.06
C LEU A 331 -13.27 11.08 -15.37
N THR A 332 -13.83 10.70 -16.52
CA THR A 332 -13.24 10.98 -17.85
C THR A 332 -13.60 12.36 -18.41
N CYS A 333 -14.55 13.08 -17.80
CA CYS A 333 -14.98 14.38 -18.30
C CYS A 333 -13.96 15.47 -17.95
N ASP A 334 -13.51 16.23 -18.95
CA ASP A 334 -12.82 17.49 -18.71
C ASP A 334 -13.86 18.49 -18.17
N SER A 335 -13.55 19.16 -17.05
CA SER A 335 -14.38 20.22 -16.48
C SER A 335 -14.72 21.32 -17.50
N ARG A 336 -13.85 21.55 -18.50
CA ARG A 336 -14.08 22.49 -19.61
C ARG A 336 -15.13 21.99 -20.60
N THR A 337 -15.24 20.68 -20.80
CA THR A 337 -16.26 20.08 -21.67
C THR A 337 -17.64 19.98 -21.00
N LEU A 338 -17.68 19.84 -19.67
CA LEU A 338 -18.90 20.03 -18.89
C LEU A 338 -19.42 21.47 -19.05
N ASN A 339 -18.54 22.46 -19.02
CA ASN A 339 -18.90 23.87 -19.25
C ASN A 339 -19.28 24.20 -20.70
N SER A 340 -18.66 23.55 -21.69
CA SER A 340 -19.02 23.76 -23.10
C SER A 340 -20.37 23.14 -23.44
N ARG A 341 -20.71 21.98 -22.87
CA ARG A 341 -22.09 21.44 -22.94
C ARG A 341 -23.08 22.26 -22.11
N ASN A 342 -22.68 22.78 -20.95
CA ASN A 342 -23.49 23.75 -20.22
C ASN A 342 -23.71 25.03 -21.04
N SER A 343 -22.75 25.48 -21.86
CA SER A 343 -22.94 26.65 -22.73
C SER A 343 -23.94 26.42 -23.88
N ILE A 344 -24.02 25.17 -24.37
CA ILE A 344 -25.02 24.73 -25.36
C ILE A 344 -26.40 24.54 -24.69
N ILE A 345 -26.44 24.12 -23.42
CA ILE A 345 -27.68 23.96 -22.64
C ILE A 345 -28.19 25.32 -22.12
N THR A 346 -27.33 26.26 -21.76
CA THR A 346 -27.71 27.62 -21.34
C THR A 346 -28.18 28.48 -22.51
N SER A 347 -27.74 28.17 -23.74
CA SER A 347 -28.28 28.80 -24.96
C SER A 347 -29.61 28.18 -25.40
N THR A 348 -29.99 27.03 -24.83
CA THR A 348 -31.30 26.38 -25.01
C THR A 348 -32.06 26.25 -23.68
N GLY A 349 -32.24 27.38 -22.99
CA GLY A 349 -33.45 27.65 -22.19
C GLY A 349 -33.70 26.85 -20.89
N ASN A 350 -32.70 26.23 -20.24
CA ASN A 350 -32.97 25.32 -19.11
C ASN A 350 -32.24 25.64 -17.78
N ALA A 351 -32.11 26.92 -17.43
CA ALA A 351 -31.62 27.34 -16.11
C ALA A 351 -32.55 26.92 -14.93
N SER A 352 -33.81 26.56 -15.20
CA SER A 352 -34.78 26.14 -14.17
C SER A 352 -34.57 24.71 -13.65
N GLY A 353 -34.02 23.80 -14.47
CA GLY A 353 -33.85 22.39 -14.10
C GLY A 353 -32.74 22.15 -13.07
N TYR A 354 -31.65 22.91 -13.14
CA TYR A 354 -30.56 22.83 -12.16
C TYR A 354 -30.97 23.31 -10.78
N LYS A 355 -31.82 24.35 -10.71
CA LYS A 355 -32.36 24.83 -9.44
C LYS A 355 -33.28 23.78 -8.81
N GLN A 356 -34.16 23.18 -9.61
CA GLN A 356 -35.03 22.09 -9.14
C GLN A 356 -34.26 20.86 -8.64
N LEU A 357 -33.15 20.50 -9.29
CA LEU A 357 -32.29 19.41 -8.83
C LEU A 357 -31.58 19.75 -7.52
N SER A 358 -31.04 20.98 -7.40
CA SER A 358 -30.40 21.46 -6.17
C SER A 358 -31.38 21.47 -5.00
N ASP A 359 -32.57 22.03 -5.22
CA ASP A 359 -33.63 22.12 -4.21
C ASP A 359 -34.08 20.71 -3.77
N ALA A 360 -34.19 19.75 -4.70
CA ALA A 360 -34.57 18.37 -4.38
C ALA A 360 -33.48 17.57 -3.63
N VAL A 361 -32.20 17.88 -3.88
CA VAL A 361 -31.09 17.28 -3.15
C VAL A 361 -31.00 17.86 -1.74
N GLU A 362 -31.19 19.17 -1.58
CA GLU A 362 -31.27 19.82 -0.26
C GLU A 362 -32.44 19.29 0.57
N GLU A 363 -33.62 19.11 -0.04
CA GLU A 363 -34.77 18.49 0.63
C GLU A 363 -34.47 17.07 1.12
N ALA A 364 -33.79 16.24 0.31
CA ALA A 364 -33.39 14.89 0.70
C ALA A 364 -32.38 14.87 1.86
N ILE A 365 -31.49 15.87 1.92
CA ILE A 365 -30.51 16.04 3.01
C ILE A 365 -31.23 16.46 4.31
N GLU A 366 -32.15 17.41 4.25
CA GLU A 366 -32.92 17.88 5.40
C GLU A 366 -33.83 16.78 5.98
N GLU A 367 -34.41 15.94 5.12
CA GLU A 367 -35.26 14.84 5.54
C GLU A 367 -34.45 13.70 6.19
N TYR A 368 -33.24 13.43 5.71
CA TYR A 368 -32.30 12.54 6.39
C TYR A 368 -31.94 13.08 7.78
N ALA A 369 -31.63 14.38 7.87
CA ALA A 369 -31.24 15.03 9.12
C ALA A 369 -32.38 15.07 10.17
N SER A 370 -33.64 14.98 9.74
CA SER A 370 -34.80 15.04 10.63
C SER A 370 -35.34 13.68 11.06
N PHE A 371 -35.22 12.63 10.24
CA PHE A 371 -35.80 11.31 10.52
C PHE A 371 -34.78 10.16 10.64
N ASP A 372 -33.49 10.41 10.42
CA ASP A 372 -32.40 9.42 10.50
C ASP A 372 -32.70 8.11 9.74
N ASN A 373 -33.30 8.25 8.54
CA ASN A 373 -33.74 7.13 7.70
C ASN A 373 -32.91 7.04 6.41
N PRO A 374 -31.76 6.34 6.43
CA PRO A 374 -30.85 6.27 5.30
C PRO A 374 -31.46 5.59 4.06
N LYS A 375 -32.34 4.61 4.23
CA LYS A 375 -32.98 3.90 3.11
C LYS A 375 -33.93 4.80 2.31
N LEU A 376 -34.69 5.64 3.01
CA LEU A 376 -35.62 6.57 2.35
C LEU A 376 -34.85 7.65 1.57
N CYS A 377 -33.78 8.19 2.17
CA CYS A 377 -32.88 9.15 1.53
C CYS A 377 -32.22 8.56 0.28
N CYS A 378 -31.63 7.36 0.37
CA CYS A 378 -31.05 6.67 -0.79
C CYS A 378 -32.08 6.45 -1.91
N ASN A 379 -33.28 5.95 -1.59
CA ASN A 379 -34.33 5.75 -2.59
C ASN A 379 -34.77 7.06 -3.25
N LYS A 380 -34.87 8.16 -2.50
CA LYS A 380 -35.21 9.49 -3.04
C LYS A 380 -34.10 10.03 -3.93
N LEU A 381 -32.84 9.96 -3.50
CA LEU A 381 -31.70 10.38 -4.32
C LEU A 381 -31.60 9.56 -5.61
N GLU A 382 -31.74 8.24 -5.54
CA GLU A 382 -31.81 7.36 -6.71
C GLU A 382 -32.99 7.73 -7.61
N THR A 383 -34.16 8.04 -7.04
CA THR A 383 -35.34 8.47 -7.80
C THR A 383 -35.14 9.83 -8.46
N ILE A 384 -34.54 10.81 -7.78
CA ILE A 384 -34.23 12.14 -8.32
C ILE A 384 -33.23 12.03 -9.48
N LEU A 385 -32.23 11.17 -9.34
CA LEU A 385 -31.23 10.88 -10.36
C LEU A 385 -31.81 10.08 -11.53
N SER A 386 -32.85 9.27 -11.29
CA SER A 386 -33.53 8.44 -12.30
C SER A 386 -34.67 9.18 -13.05
N GLN A 387 -35.40 10.07 -12.37
CA GLN A 387 -36.55 10.80 -12.90
C GLN A 387 -36.17 12.11 -13.60
N ASN A 388 -35.01 12.69 -13.31
CA ASN A 388 -34.45 13.76 -14.14
C ASN A 388 -34.02 13.20 -15.50
N SER A 389 -35.01 13.03 -16.37
CA SER A 389 -34.92 12.66 -17.78
C SER A 389 -34.26 13.73 -18.64
N PHE A 390 -33.24 14.42 -18.13
CA PHE A 390 -32.31 15.23 -18.91
C PHE A 390 -31.28 14.37 -19.65
N MET A 391 -31.14 13.10 -19.27
CA MET A 391 -30.13 12.20 -19.83
C MET A 391 -30.69 11.22 -20.88
N ASN A 392 -32.02 11.04 -20.97
CA ASN A 392 -32.64 10.18 -21.99
C ASN A 392 -32.76 10.84 -23.37
N SER A 393 -32.55 12.15 -23.51
CA SER A 393 -32.47 12.81 -24.83
C SER A 393 -31.07 12.71 -25.48
N LEU A 394 -30.12 12.03 -24.84
CA LEU A 394 -28.76 11.79 -25.36
C LEU A 394 -28.63 10.44 -26.10
N HIS A 395 -29.74 9.73 -26.33
CA HIS A 395 -29.85 8.59 -27.25
C HIS A 395 -30.61 9.00 -28.52
N CYS A 396 -29.95 9.77 -29.39
CA CYS A 396 -30.10 9.75 -30.85
C CYS A 396 -29.35 10.94 -31.48
N ARG A 397 -28.10 10.72 -31.85
CA ARG A 397 -27.57 10.89 -33.20
C ARG A 397 -26.06 10.67 -33.23
#